data_AF-A0A8W8JGD2-F1
#
_entry.id   AF-A0A8W8JGD2-F1
#
_cell.length_a   1.000
_cell.length_b   1.000
_cell.length_c   1.000
_cell.angle_alpha   90.00
_cell.angle_beta   90.00
_cell.angle_gamma   90.00
#
_symmetry.space_group_name_H-M   'P 1'
#
loop_
_entity.id
_entity.type
_entity.pdbx_description
1 polymer ?
#
loop_
_entity_poly.entity_id
_entity_poly.type
_entity_poly.pdbx_seq_one_letter_code
_entity_poly.pdbx_strand_id
1 'polypeptide(L)'
;MLKITLGVFLLTLLCHHSESGLAPTWYSCGCHWASWDAWSQCSESCGGGYRYRSRSVWGHDTPECEGFESCATSDMGNEYDHACNAVCDHGTYSSGMCRCPTGWYGRCCSNQIVCGNPGGISHGFVDGSFYVYGRVVVYHCNQYYNLTGGTRTQRCQSNSIWSGKKPRCAFVNSCHSNPCLNNGTCINGLDVYRCACSKSFTGVNCEIDIQPPEMNNCPNNMTQFSAEPVTYINWTAPTFVDPVGKPIRISTNYPLDSYSFPWGDFKVQYVALKPSNGMRTSCVFTIKIRPHPCKPLAIPENGAKVCNGWKKDYGEFCLAFCGPTYSLDIRYSHRQWYVCGTSGQWTPNALPNCTGTFLTAKTDDDRFRFNNCSSSDQIQKIQETYVAMFQTSAYNDFCTKFQDQCRRENVEILC
;
A
#
# COMPACT_ATOMS: atom_id res chain seq x y z
N MET A 1 11.73 -49.22 -9.04
CA MET A 1 11.69 -50.67 -9.36
C MET A 1 10.28 -51.05 -9.79
N LEU A 2 10.11 -52.24 -10.36
CA LEU A 2 8.88 -52.75 -10.96
C LEU A 2 7.88 -53.34 -9.93
N LYS A 3 6.60 -53.40 -10.33
CA LYS A 3 5.46 -54.24 -9.90
C LYS A 3 4.30 -53.45 -9.25
N ILE A 4 3.08 -53.43 -9.81
CA ILE A 4 2.17 -54.48 -10.33
C ILE A 4 1.46 -55.24 -9.21
N THR A 5 0.12 -55.16 -9.23
CA THR A 5 -0.78 -56.24 -8.81
C THR A 5 -1.94 -56.31 -9.80
N LEU A 6 -2.29 -57.51 -10.30
CA LEU A 6 -3.52 -57.73 -11.09
C LEU A 6 -4.68 -58.12 -10.17
N GLY A 7 -5.90 -57.83 -10.62
CA GLY A 7 -7.12 -58.57 -10.23
C GLY A 7 -7.76 -59.13 -11.51
N VAL A 8 -8.10 -60.42 -11.53
CA VAL A 8 -8.53 -61.15 -12.74
C VAL A 8 -9.73 -62.05 -12.41
N PHE A 9 -10.48 -62.46 -13.45
CA PHE A 9 -11.55 -63.47 -13.45
C PHE A 9 -12.92 -63.00 -12.89
N LEU A 10 -14.05 -63.63 -13.26
CA LEU A 10 -14.23 -64.98 -13.84
C LEU A 10 -15.49 -65.12 -14.75
N LEU A 11 -15.32 -65.70 -15.96
CA LEU A 11 -16.34 -66.36 -16.85
C LEU A 11 -17.57 -65.51 -17.30
N THR A 12 -18.25 -65.68 -18.45
CA THR A 12 -18.32 -66.66 -19.57
C THR A 12 -18.80 -65.88 -20.85
N LEU A 13 -19.26 -66.35 -22.03
CA LEU A 13 -19.67 -67.65 -22.64
C LEU A 13 -19.61 -67.52 -24.21
N LEU A 14 -19.21 -68.59 -24.93
CA LEU A 14 -19.39 -68.93 -26.37
C LEU A 14 -19.47 -67.88 -27.54
N CYS A 15 -18.39 -67.83 -28.32
CA CYS A 15 -18.28 -68.07 -29.78
C CYS A 15 -19.26 -67.47 -30.83
N HIS A 16 -18.73 -66.60 -31.72
CA HIS A 16 -18.68 -66.85 -33.18
C HIS A 16 -17.50 -66.14 -33.89
N HIS A 17 -17.25 -66.53 -35.16
CA HIS A 17 -16.12 -66.15 -36.04
C HIS A 17 -16.09 -64.66 -36.48
N SER A 18 -14.99 -64.09 -37.04
CA SER A 18 -13.68 -64.63 -37.49
C SER A 18 -12.53 -63.58 -37.44
N GLU A 19 -11.30 -64.06 -37.15
CA GLU A 19 -9.98 -63.70 -37.74
C GLU A 19 -9.59 -62.22 -37.97
N SER A 20 -8.41 -61.78 -37.52
CA SER A 20 -7.13 -62.18 -38.14
C SER A 20 -5.89 -61.71 -37.34
N GLY A 21 -4.70 -62.22 -37.71
CA GLY A 21 -3.40 -61.54 -37.48
C GLY A 21 -2.44 -62.18 -36.46
N LEU A 22 -1.21 -62.50 -36.92
CA LEU A 22 -0.04 -62.72 -36.06
C LEU A 22 1.27 -62.30 -36.74
N ALA A 23 1.86 -61.20 -36.24
CA ALA A 23 3.30 -60.95 -36.10
C ALA A 23 4.20 -60.76 -37.37
N PRO A 24 5.38 -60.10 -37.25
CA PRO A 24 5.80 -59.11 -38.24
C PRO A 24 7.25 -59.20 -38.77
N THR A 25 7.61 -58.32 -39.70
CA THR A 25 9.00 -58.02 -40.13
C THR A 25 9.14 -56.58 -40.64
N TRP A 26 10.15 -55.85 -40.14
CA TRP A 26 10.46 -54.45 -40.48
C TRP A 26 11.66 -54.34 -41.43
N TYR A 27 11.44 -54.16 -42.75
CA TYR A 27 12.51 -53.71 -43.68
C TYR A 27 11.95 -53.27 -45.05
N SER A 28 11.08 -52.26 -45.08
CA SER A 28 10.80 -51.37 -46.24
C SER A 28 9.60 -50.50 -45.89
N CYS A 29 9.83 -49.25 -45.44
CA CYS A 29 8.76 -48.26 -45.30
C CYS A 29 9.18 -46.96 -45.98
N GLY A 30 8.42 -46.59 -47.01
CA GLY A 30 8.74 -45.51 -47.93
C GLY A 30 7.97 -45.67 -49.24
N CYS A 31 7.71 -44.55 -49.92
CA CYS A 31 6.99 -44.54 -51.19
C CYS A 31 7.94 -44.88 -52.34
N HIS A 32 7.51 -45.76 -53.25
CA HIS A 32 8.16 -46.04 -54.51
C HIS A 32 7.27 -45.51 -55.65
N TRP A 33 7.84 -44.67 -56.53
CA TRP A 33 7.16 -44.10 -57.67
C TRP A 33 7.49 -44.87 -58.95
N ALA A 34 6.49 -45.16 -59.77
CA ALA A 34 6.70 -45.64 -61.12
C ALA A 34 7.38 -44.59 -62.02
N SER A 35 7.88 -45.03 -63.17
CA SER A 35 8.10 -44.11 -64.30
C SER A 35 6.80 -43.42 -64.69
N TRP A 36 6.91 -42.21 -65.22
CA TRP A 36 5.77 -41.47 -65.75
C TRP A 36 5.15 -42.14 -66.96
N ASP A 37 3.82 -42.14 -67.02
CA ASP A 37 3.07 -42.46 -68.23
C ASP A 37 3.38 -41.46 -69.36
N ALA A 38 3.00 -41.84 -70.59
CA ALA A 38 3.02 -40.92 -71.72
C ALA A 38 2.07 -39.73 -71.46
N TRP A 39 2.48 -38.54 -71.91
CA TRP A 39 1.64 -37.34 -71.85
C TRP A 39 0.31 -37.54 -72.58
N SER A 40 -0.77 -37.03 -71.98
CA SER A 40 -2.05 -36.85 -72.67
C SER A 40 -1.85 -35.98 -73.92
N GLN A 41 -2.77 -36.09 -74.88
CA GLN A 41 -2.89 -35.02 -75.88
C GLN A 41 -3.26 -33.69 -75.21
N CYS A 42 -2.97 -32.60 -75.90
CA CYS A 42 -3.24 -31.24 -75.44
C CYS A 42 -4.75 -31.02 -75.30
N SER A 43 -5.20 -30.39 -74.21
CA SER A 43 -6.64 -30.11 -74.02
C SER A 43 -7.22 -29.19 -75.08
N GLU A 44 -6.40 -28.32 -75.67
CA GLU A 44 -6.77 -27.32 -76.68
C GLU A 44 -5.76 -27.37 -77.84
N SER A 45 -6.22 -27.05 -79.05
CA SER A 45 -5.38 -27.11 -80.26
C SER A 45 -4.42 -25.92 -80.39
N CYS A 46 -4.74 -24.76 -79.81
CA CYS A 46 -3.86 -23.59 -79.76
C CYS A 46 -4.16 -22.66 -78.57
N GLY A 47 -3.20 -21.79 -78.23
CA GLY A 47 -3.40 -20.70 -77.25
C GLY A 47 -3.08 -21.04 -75.79
N GLY A 48 -2.49 -22.21 -75.53
CA GLY A 48 -2.22 -22.71 -74.18
C GLY A 48 -3.30 -23.65 -73.67
N GLY A 49 -3.18 -24.93 -74.02
CA GLY A 49 -3.89 -26.01 -73.34
C GLY A 49 -3.17 -26.47 -72.07
N TYR A 50 -3.76 -27.43 -71.36
CA TYR A 50 -3.02 -28.27 -70.41
C TYR A 50 -2.92 -29.69 -70.96
N ARG A 51 -1.83 -30.37 -70.61
CA ARG A 51 -1.70 -31.82 -70.71
C ARG A 51 -1.33 -32.35 -69.33
N TYR A 52 -1.68 -33.61 -69.08
CA TYR A 52 -1.36 -34.29 -67.82
C TYR A 52 -0.75 -35.67 -68.12
N ARG A 53 -0.09 -36.22 -67.11
CA ARG A 53 0.37 -37.61 -67.10
C ARG A 53 0.30 -38.15 -65.68
N SER A 54 -0.02 -39.42 -65.57
CA SER A 54 -0.05 -40.15 -64.31
C SER A 54 1.28 -40.89 -64.07
N ARG A 55 1.47 -41.32 -62.83
CA ARG A 55 2.32 -42.46 -62.46
C ARG A 55 1.67 -43.14 -61.26
N SER A 56 1.80 -44.45 -61.18
CA SER A 56 1.44 -45.17 -59.95
C SER A 56 2.50 -44.94 -58.87
N VAL A 57 2.08 -44.93 -57.61
CA VAL A 57 2.94 -44.86 -56.43
C VAL A 57 2.47 -45.94 -55.47
N TRP A 58 3.41 -46.67 -54.87
CA TRP A 58 3.12 -47.69 -53.87
C TRP A 58 4.05 -47.53 -52.67
N GLY A 59 3.47 -47.46 -51.47
CA GLY A 59 4.22 -47.69 -50.23
C GLY A 59 4.36 -49.19 -49.98
N HIS A 60 5.42 -49.59 -49.29
CA HIS A 60 5.38 -50.81 -48.47
C HIS A 60 4.99 -50.40 -47.05
N ASP A 61 3.88 -50.94 -46.56
CA ASP A 61 3.44 -50.77 -45.18
C ASP A 61 3.74 -52.06 -44.39
N THR A 62 4.66 -51.98 -43.43
CA THR A 62 4.88 -53.04 -42.43
C THR A 62 4.42 -52.56 -41.04
N PRO A 63 3.93 -53.45 -40.15
CA PRO A 63 3.26 -53.04 -38.91
C PRO A 63 4.07 -52.17 -37.95
N GLU A 64 5.40 -52.15 -38.03
CA GLU A 64 6.26 -51.26 -37.25
C GLU A 64 6.30 -49.78 -37.73
N CYS A 65 5.50 -49.39 -38.72
CA CYS A 65 5.58 -48.07 -39.37
C CYS A 65 4.42 -47.09 -39.06
N GLU A 66 3.87 -47.14 -37.84
CA GLU A 66 2.94 -46.10 -37.36
C GLU A 66 3.65 -44.73 -37.24
N GLY A 67 3.07 -43.69 -37.85
CA GLY A 67 3.53 -42.30 -37.71
C GLY A 67 4.10 -41.65 -38.98
N PHE A 68 4.25 -42.39 -40.09
CA PHE A 68 4.37 -41.76 -41.40
C PHE A 68 3.01 -41.25 -41.88
N GLU A 69 2.98 -40.06 -42.46
CA GLU A 69 1.84 -39.64 -43.29
C GLU A 69 1.72 -40.61 -44.48
N SER A 70 0.50 -40.96 -44.87
CA SER A 70 0.29 -41.85 -46.01
C SER A 70 0.95 -41.29 -47.27
N CYS A 71 1.50 -42.16 -48.13
CA CYS A 71 1.98 -41.78 -49.46
C CYS A 71 0.82 -41.08 -50.20
N ALA A 72 0.83 -39.75 -50.18
CA ALA A 72 -0.41 -38.99 -50.24
C ALA A 72 -1.12 -39.22 -51.57
N THR A 73 -2.45 -39.35 -51.57
CA THR A 73 -3.22 -39.57 -52.80
C THR A 73 -3.22 -38.37 -53.76
N SER A 74 -2.66 -37.23 -53.32
CA SER A 74 -2.22 -36.11 -54.19
C SER A 74 -1.07 -36.46 -55.13
N ASP A 75 -0.31 -37.52 -54.83
CA ASP A 75 0.90 -37.95 -55.56
C ASP A 75 0.62 -39.02 -56.65
N MET A 76 -0.65 -39.22 -57.02
CA MET A 76 -0.96 -39.26 -58.47
C MET A 76 -0.62 -37.89 -59.06
N GLY A 77 0.68 -37.64 -59.19
CA GLY A 77 1.23 -36.30 -59.40
C GLY A 77 0.91 -35.79 -60.79
N ASN A 78 -0.25 -35.15 -60.95
CA ASN A 78 -0.62 -34.49 -62.20
C ASN A 78 0.34 -33.32 -62.44
N GLU A 79 1.43 -33.59 -63.15
CA GLU A 79 2.36 -32.58 -63.61
C GLU A 79 1.66 -31.73 -64.67
N TYR A 80 1.20 -30.54 -64.30
CA TYR A 80 0.50 -29.63 -65.21
C TYR A 80 1.50 -28.87 -66.07
N ASP A 81 1.83 -29.43 -67.23
CA ASP A 81 2.63 -28.73 -68.23
C ASP A 81 1.76 -27.73 -69.01
N HIS A 82 1.95 -26.45 -68.69
CA HIS A 82 1.34 -25.32 -69.39
C HIS A 82 2.00 -25.00 -70.75
N ALA A 83 3.13 -25.63 -71.10
CA ALA A 83 3.81 -25.43 -72.39
C ALA A 83 3.16 -26.24 -73.53
N CYS A 84 1.82 -26.22 -73.60
CA CYS A 84 1.03 -26.98 -74.57
C CYS A 84 0.40 -26.07 -75.63
N ASN A 85 1.03 -26.02 -76.81
CA ASN A 85 0.68 -25.27 -78.02
C ASN A 85 0.49 -23.74 -77.92
N ALA A 86 1.55 -23.01 -78.30
CA ALA A 86 1.45 -21.65 -78.84
C ALA A 86 2.50 -21.39 -79.94
N VAL A 87 2.25 -21.89 -81.16
CA VAL A 87 3.02 -21.47 -82.34
C VAL A 87 2.57 -20.06 -82.74
N CYS A 88 3.49 -19.09 -82.70
CA CYS A 88 3.32 -17.83 -83.42
C CYS A 88 3.51 -18.09 -84.91
N ASP A 89 2.43 -18.43 -85.62
CA ASP A 89 2.52 -18.89 -87.01
C ASP A 89 2.81 -17.73 -87.99
N HIS A 90 3.49 -18.06 -89.09
CA HIS A 90 4.12 -17.11 -90.00
C HIS A 90 3.12 -16.49 -91.02
N GLY A 91 2.26 -15.60 -90.53
CA GLY A 91 1.46 -14.70 -91.38
C GLY A 91 2.25 -13.43 -91.75
N THR A 92 2.59 -13.26 -93.02
CA THR A 92 3.31 -12.06 -93.52
C THR A 92 2.49 -10.78 -93.34
N TYR A 93 2.96 -9.85 -92.49
CA TYR A 93 3.16 -8.42 -92.80
C TYR A 93 3.85 -7.71 -91.62
N SER A 94 4.30 -6.47 -91.82
CA SER A 94 5.13 -5.71 -90.88
C SER A 94 4.41 -5.30 -89.58
N SER A 95 5.22 -5.11 -88.51
CA SER A 95 4.89 -4.53 -87.19
C SER A 95 3.97 -5.28 -86.20
N GLY A 96 3.55 -6.52 -86.47
CA GLY A 96 2.66 -7.29 -85.59
C GLY A 96 3.16 -7.47 -84.13
N MET A 97 2.45 -6.86 -83.18
CA MET A 97 2.48 -7.21 -81.75
C MET A 97 1.22 -7.98 -81.38
N CYS A 98 1.33 -9.14 -80.71
CA CYS A 98 0.18 -9.85 -80.18
C CYS A 98 -0.51 -9.05 -79.06
N ARG A 99 -1.86 -9.04 -79.07
CA ARG A 99 -2.68 -8.37 -78.04
C ARG A 99 -2.81 -9.28 -76.81
N CYS A 100 -1.80 -9.26 -75.95
CA CYS A 100 -1.69 -10.18 -74.82
C CYS A 100 -2.79 -10.00 -73.74
N PRO A 101 -3.14 -11.07 -73.01
CA PRO A 101 -3.94 -10.99 -71.78
C PRO A 101 -3.27 -10.10 -70.73
N THR A 102 -4.08 -9.38 -69.95
CA THR A 102 -3.57 -8.40 -68.98
C THR A 102 -2.69 -9.06 -67.92
N GLY A 103 -1.40 -8.75 -67.93
CA GLY A 103 -0.38 -9.39 -67.08
C GLY A 103 0.73 -10.10 -67.85
N TRP A 104 0.62 -10.21 -69.17
CA TRP A 104 1.59 -10.84 -70.06
C TRP A 104 2.04 -9.90 -71.18
N TYR A 105 3.25 -10.11 -71.70
CA TYR A 105 3.86 -9.30 -72.77
C TYR A 105 4.87 -10.09 -73.61
N GLY A 106 5.45 -9.42 -74.61
CA GLY A 106 6.41 -10.02 -75.56
C GLY A 106 5.74 -10.53 -76.83
N ARG A 107 6.56 -10.91 -77.84
CA ARG A 107 6.08 -11.21 -79.22
C ARG A 107 5.02 -12.32 -79.27
N CYS A 108 5.09 -13.31 -78.39
CA CYS A 108 4.14 -14.42 -78.28
C CYS A 108 3.49 -14.49 -76.88
N CYS A 109 3.40 -13.34 -76.19
CA CYS A 109 2.80 -13.21 -74.84
C CYS A 109 3.41 -14.10 -73.75
N SER A 110 4.61 -14.64 -73.97
CA SER A 110 5.25 -15.65 -73.13
C SER A 110 5.92 -15.09 -71.86
N ASN A 111 6.07 -13.76 -71.76
CA ASN A 111 6.70 -13.11 -70.61
C ASN A 111 5.64 -12.61 -69.64
N GLN A 112 5.68 -13.05 -68.38
CA GLN A 112 4.80 -12.52 -67.34
C GLN A 112 5.34 -11.19 -66.80
N ILE A 113 4.45 -10.25 -66.48
CA ILE A 113 4.79 -9.00 -65.79
C ILE A 113 5.10 -9.32 -64.33
N VAL A 114 6.34 -9.05 -63.91
CA VAL A 114 6.89 -9.36 -62.57
C VAL A 114 7.32 -8.06 -61.89
N CYS A 115 6.80 -7.76 -60.71
CA CYS A 115 7.18 -6.57 -59.94
C CYS A 115 8.38 -6.81 -58.98
N GLY A 116 8.91 -8.04 -58.95
CA GLY A 116 10.01 -8.46 -58.08
C GLY A 116 9.61 -8.56 -56.61
N ASN A 117 10.48 -9.17 -55.80
CA ASN A 117 10.28 -9.23 -54.36
C ASN A 117 10.35 -7.80 -53.78
N PRO A 118 9.30 -7.28 -53.11
CA PRO A 118 9.28 -5.92 -52.57
C PRO A 118 10.26 -5.72 -51.40
N GLY A 119 10.83 -6.81 -50.86
CA GLY A 119 11.75 -6.82 -49.72
C GLY A 119 11.07 -6.59 -48.38
N GLY A 120 11.72 -7.03 -47.30
CA GLY A 120 11.24 -6.83 -45.93
C GLY A 120 11.12 -5.35 -45.50
N ILE A 121 10.57 -5.13 -44.32
CA ILE A 121 10.49 -3.83 -43.64
C ILE A 121 11.14 -3.94 -42.26
N SER A 122 11.77 -2.86 -41.78
CA SER A 122 12.33 -2.85 -40.42
C SER A 122 11.21 -3.06 -39.40
N HIS A 123 11.44 -3.95 -38.43
CA HIS A 123 10.45 -4.34 -37.41
C HIS A 123 9.12 -4.87 -37.98
N GLY A 124 9.18 -5.61 -39.09
CA GLY A 124 8.04 -6.29 -39.69
C GLY A 124 8.45 -7.31 -40.76
N PHE A 125 7.46 -7.89 -41.41
CA PHE A 125 7.61 -8.81 -42.53
C PHE A 125 6.61 -8.49 -43.64
N VAL A 126 6.78 -9.16 -44.78
CA VAL A 126 5.85 -9.09 -45.92
C VAL A 126 5.39 -10.51 -46.24
N ASP A 127 4.08 -10.67 -46.38
CA ASP A 127 3.41 -11.90 -46.78
C ASP A 127 3.00 -11.80 -48.26
N GLY A 128 3.00 -12.94 -48.95
CA GLY A 128 2.72 -13.07 -50.38
C GLY A 128 3.90 -13.59 -51.21
N SER A 129 3.56 -14.27 -52.30
CA SER A 129 4.46 -15.06 -53.17
C SER A 129 4.24 -14.76 -54.66
N PHE A 130 5.11 -15.33 -55.51
CA PHE A 130 5.15 -15.22 -56.98
C PHE A 130 5.41 -13.81 -57.57
N TYR A 131 4.98 -12.72 -56.92
CA TYR A 131 5.31 -11.33 -57.27
C TYR A 131 4.97 -10.87 -58.71
N VAL A 132 4.02 -11.55 -59.35
CA VAL A 132 3.51 -11.30 -60.71
C VAL A 132 2.27 -10.40 -60.73
N TYR A 133 1.94 -9.85 -61.90
CA TYR A 133 0.80 -8.96 -62.12
C TYR A 133 -0.49 -9.41 -61.42
N GLY A 134 -1.20 -8.45 -60.81
CA GLY A 134 -2.46 -8.68 -60.11
C GLY A 134 -2.31 -9.31 -58.71
N ARG A 135 -1.21 -10.00 -58.41
CA ARG A 135 -0.91 -10.49 -57.05
C ARG A 135 -0.78 -9.33 -56.08
N VAL A 136 -1.11 -9.60 -54.83
CA VAL A 136 -1.09 -8.65 -53.72
C VAL A 136 -0.14 -9.18 -52.65
N VAL A 137 0.69 -8.29 -52.10
CA VAL A 137 1.47 -8.54 -50.89
C VAL A 137 0.85 -7.80 -49.71
N VAL A 138 0.99 -8.37 -48.51
CA VAL A 138 0.48 -7.79 -47.27
C VAL A 138 1.66 -7.51 -46.34
N TYR A 139 1.75 -6.29 -45.82
CA TYR A 139 2.76 -5.93 -44.83
C TYR A 139 2.23 -6.16 -43.41
N HIS A 140 3.09 -6.73 -42.57
CA HIS A 140 2.83 -7.04 -41.18
C HIS A 140 3.93 -6.40 -40.35
N CYS A 141 3.58 -5.72 -39.27
CA CYS A 141 4.56 -5.27 -38.29
C CYS A 141 4.74 -6.31 -37.20
N ASN A 142 5.92 -6.32 -36.60
CA ASN A 142 6.19 -7.05 -35.37
C ASN A 142 5.33 -6.44 -34.24
N GLN A 143 5.15 -7.20 -33.16
CA GLN A 143 4.50 -6.72 -31.94
C GLN A 143 5.11 -5.37 -31.49
N TYR A 144 4.26 -4.46 -31.01
CA TYR A 144 4.59 -3.08 -30.60
C TYR A 144 4.87 -2.06 -31.72
N TYR A 145 4.66 -2.42 -33.00
CA TYR A 145 4.80 -1.48 -34.12
C TYR A 145 3.53 -1.40 -34.97
N ASN A 146 3.20 -0.19 -35.45
CA ASN A 146 2.10 0.09 -36.37
C ASN A 146 2.61 0.50 -37.75
N LEU A 147 1.85 0.15 -38.80
CA LEU A 147 2.13 0.54 -40.18
C LEU A 147 1.89 2.05 -40.38
N THR A 148 2.89 2.74 -40.92
CA THR A 148 2.82 4.19 -41.20
C THR A 148 3.44 4.53 -42.56
N GLY A 149 3.04 5.67 -43.13
CA GLY A 149 3.69 6.25 -44.33
C GLY A 149 3.49 5.49 -45.65
N GLY A 150 2.59 4.51 -45.71
CA GLY A 150 2.27 3.69 -46.87
C GLY A 150 1.02 2.85 -46.63
N THR A 151 0.63 2.01 -47.60
CA THR A 151 -0.56 1.14 -47.49
C THR A 151 -0.21 -0.24 -46.92
N ARG A 152 -1.15 -0.87 -46.18
CA ARG A 152 -0.94 -2.24 -45.66
C ARG A 152 -0.76 -3.28 -46.76
N THR A 153 -1.33 -3.04 -47.93
CA THR A 153 -1.20 -3.92 -49.10
C THR A 153 -0.62 -3.17 -50.29
N GLN A 154 0.06 -3.89 -51.18
CA GLN A 154 0.42 -3.41 -52.51
C GLN A 154 0.09 -4.48 -53.56
N ARG A 155 -0.40 -4.06 -54.73
CA ARG A 155 -0.69 -4.93 -55.88
C ARG A 155 0.34 -4.69 -56.99
N CYS A 156 0.78 -5.76 -57.65
CA CYS A 156 1.66 -5.63 -58.82
C CYS A 156 0.88 -5.10 -60.03
N GLN A 157 1.30 -3.96 -60.58
CA GLN A 157 0.63 -3.25 -61.68
C GLN A 157 1.22 -3.60 -63.06
N SER A 158 0.53 -3.22 -64.14
CA SER A 158 0.89 -3.56 -65.53
C SER A 158 2.14 -2.86 -66.07
N ASN A 159 2.74 -1.96 -65.29
CA ASN A 159 4.03 -1.33 -65.54
C ASN A 159 5.20 -2.01 -64.79
N SER A 160 4.98 -3.19 -64.21
CA SER A 160 5.95 -3.91 -63.35
C SER A 160 6.32 -3.18 -62.04
N ILE A 161 5.45 -2.27 -61.56
CA ILE A 161 5.65 -1.52 -60.30
C ILE A 161 4.60 -1.92 -59.26
N TRP A 162 5.00 -1.98 -57.98
CA TRP A 162 4.10 -2.17 -56.85
C TRP A 162 3.27 -0.91 -56.58
N SER A 163 1.95 -1.04 -56.50
CA SER A 163 1.03 0.08 -56.33
C SER A 163 1.28 0.90 -55.06
N GLY A 164 1.32 2.22 -55.15
CA GLY A 164 1.41 3.10 -53.99
C GLY A 164 2.77 3.06 -53.27
N LYS A 165 2.80 3.52 -52.02
CA LYS A 165 4.04 3.65 -51.23
C LYS A 165 4.21 2.49 -50.24
N LYS A 166 5.38 1.86 -50.26
CA LYS A 166 5.78 0.84 -49.29
C LYS A 166 5.73 1.41 -47.86
N PRO A 167 5.03 0.77 -46.91
CA PRO A 167 4.90 1.26 -45.54
C PRO A 167 6.17 1.03 -44.72
N ARG A 168 6.24 1.66 -43.55
CA ARG A 168 7.23 1.41 -42.51
C ARG A 168 6.55 1.14 -41.17
N CYS A 169 7.12 0.23 -40.38
CA CYS A 169 6.68 -0.02 -39.01
C CYS A 169 7.27 1.05 -38.09
N ALA A 170 6.40 1.79 -37.40
CA ALA A 170 6.78 2.76 -36.38
C ALA A 170 6.34 2.25 -35.01
N PHE A 171 7.19 2.39 -34.00
CA PHE A 171 6.90 1.94 -32.64
C PHE A 171 5.66 2.67 -32.09
N VAL A 172 4.78 1.95 -31.39
CA VAL A 172 3.56 2.53 -30.83
C VAL A 172 3.93 3.53 -29.72
N ASN A 173 3.41 4.76 -29.79
CA ASN A 173 3.61 5.76 -28.75
C ASN A 173 2.41 5.80 -27.80
N SER A 174 2.43 4.94 -26.78
CA SER A 174 1.42 4.87 -25.72
C SER A 174 1.38 6.12 -24.83
N CYS A 175 2.38 7.01 -24.94
CA CYS A 175 2.40 8.32 -24.28
C CYS A 175 1.75 9.44 -25.11
N HIS A 176 1.30 9.21 -26.35
CA HIS A 176 0.74 10.25 -27.23
C HIS A 176 -0.47 10.98 -26.63
N SER A 177 -1.24 10.33 -25.75
CA SER A 177 -2.39 10.92 -25.05
C SER A 177 -2.01 11.79 -23.83
N ASN A 178 -0.72 11.89 -23.47
CA ASN A 178 -0.22 12.49 -22.23
C ASN A 178 -0.98 11.99 -20.98
N PRO A 179 -1.00 10.68 -20.70
CA PRO A 179 -1.86 10.08 -19.66
C PRO A 179 -1.44 10.41 -18.22
N CYS A 180 -0.22 10.91 -18.02
CA CYS A 180 0.35 11.17 -16.70
C CYS A 180 -0.06 12.56 -16.17
N LEU A 181 -0.68 12.58 -14.99
CA LEU A 181 -1.12 13.78 -14.28
C LEU A 181 0.00 14.32 -13.38
N ASN A 182 -0.24 15.48 -12.74
CA ASN A 182 0.57 16.02 -11.64
C ASN A 182 2.09 16.11 -11.96
N ASN A 183 2.39 16.53 -13.18
CA ASN A 183 3.74 16.67 -13.74
C ASN A 183 4.55 15.35 -13.81
N GLY A 184 3.88 14.19 -13.79
CA GLY A 184 4.50 12.89 -13.99
C GLY A 184 5.02 12.74 -15.43
N THR A 185 6.24 12.22 -15.57
CA THR A 185 6.86 12.01 -16.90
C THR A 185 6.35 10.70 -17.50
N CYS A 186 5.70 10.76 -18.67
CA CYS A 186 5.29 9.55 -19.38
C CYS A 186 6.49 8.87 -20.05
N ILE A 187 6.71 7.59 -19.72
CA ILE A 187 7.75 6.76 -20.30
C ILE A 187 7.07 5.65 -21.09
N ASN A 188 7.30 5.66 -22.40
CA ASN A 188 6.69 4.71 -23.32
C ASN A 188 7.30 3.31 -23.11
N GLY A 189 6.47 2.32 -22.82
CA GLY A 189 6.88 0.91 -22.66
C GLY A 189 6.53 0.06 -23.87
N LEU A 190 6.74 -1.26 -23.77
CA LEU A 190 6.42 -2.22 -24.83
C LEU A 190 4.89 -2.43 -24.93
N ASP A 191 4.27 -3.03 -23.91
CA ASP A 191 2.80 -3.22 -23.87
C ASP A 191 2.01 -2.02 -23.31
N VAL A 192 2.57 -1.30 -22.33
CA VAL A 192 1.86 -0.23 -21.58
C VAL A 192 2.82 0.94 -21.33
N TYR A 193 2.31 2.17 -21.27
CA TYR A 193 3.08 3.30 -20.74
C TYR A 193 3.30 3.16 -19.23
N ARG A 194 4.33 3.82 -18.69
CA ARG A 194 4.49 4.00 -17.24
C ARG A 194 4.70 5.48 -16.93
N CYS A 195 4.02 5.98 -15.90
CA CYS A 195 4.24 7.33 -15.41
C CYS A 195 5.34 7.32 -14.34
N ALA A 196 6.42 8.06 -14.56
CA ALA A 196 7.40 8.38 -13.53
C ALA A 196 6.90 9.60 -12.74
N CYS A 197 6.30 9.35 -11.58
CA CYS A 197 5.64 10.38 -10.79
C CYS A 197 6.61 11.32 -10.08
N SER A 198 6.20 12.58 -9.96
CA SER A 198 6.76 13.55 -9.03
C SER A 198 6.74 12.98 -7.59
N LYS A 199 7.73 13.34 -6.75
CA LYS A 199 7.92 12.80 -5.38
C LYS A 199 6.67 12.83 -4.48
N SER A 200 5.73 13.73 -4.74
CA SER A 200 4.47 13.91 -4.02
C SER A 200 3.28 13.05 -4.51
N PHE A 201 3.46 12.23 -5.55
CA PHE A 201 2.34 11.54 -6.22
C PHE A 201 2.65 10.06 -6.53
N THR A 202 1.59 9.26 -6.62
CA THR A 202 1.59 7.84 -6.99
C THR A 202 0.29 7.47 -7.73
N GLY A 203 0.06 6.19 -8.00
CA GLY A 203 -1.01 5.72 -8.87
C GLY A 203 -0.52 5.48 -10.30
N VAL A 204 -1.37 4.91 -11.16
CA VAL A 204 -0.98 4.49 -12.52
C VAL A 204 -0.62 5.70 -13.39
N ASN A 205 -1.36 6.80 -13.18
CA ASN A 205 -1.28 8.06 -13.90
C ASN A 205 -0.79 9.19 -13.00
N CYS A 206 -0.17 8.89 -11.85
CA CYS A 206 0.20 9.87 -10.82
C CYS A 206 -1.00 10.64 -10.22
N GLU A 207 -2.19 10.06 -10.28
CA GLU A 207 -3.46 10.65 -9.83
C GLU A 207 -3.61 10.74 -8.30
N ILE A 208 -2.88 9.90 -7.55
CA ILE A 208 -2.95 9.80 -6.10
C ILE A 208 -1.86 10.69 -5.48
N ASP A 209 -2.25 11.84 -4.99
CA ASP A 209 -1.43 12.68 -4.11
C ASP A 209 -1.12 11.95 -2.79
N ILE A 210 0.15 11.96 -2.37
CA ILE A 210 0.67 11.35 -1.13
C ILE A 210 1.33 12.36 -0.18
N GLN A 211 0.96 13.64 -0.27
CA GLN A 211 1.25 14.63 0.77
C GLN A 211 0.16 14.56 1.87
N PRO A 212 0.53 14.67 3.16
CA PRO A 212 -0.42 14.87 4.24
C PRO A 212 -1.04 16.29 4.17
N PRO A 213 -2.16 16.54 4.86
CA PRO A 213 -2.64 17.91 5.08
C PRO A 213 -1.58 18.74 5.81
N GLU A 214 -1.32 19.96 5.34
CA GLU A 214 -0.49 20.92 6.06
C GLU A 214 -1.30 21.56 7.20
N MET A 215 -0.61 21.98 8.26
CA MET A 215 -1.20 22.46 9.51
C MET A 215 -0.52 23.76 9.92
N ASN A 216 -1.32 24.80 10.14
CA ASN A 216 -0.86 26.11 10.56
C ASN A 216 -1.52 26.51 11.88
N ASN A 217 -0.85 27.36 12.66
CA ASN A 217 -1.35 27.95 13.90
C ASN A 217 -1.86 26.93 14.94
N CYS A 218 -1.16 25.80 15.12
CA CYS A 218 -1.44 24.87 16.23
C CYS A 218 -1.18 25.55 17.58
N PRO A 219 -2.18 25.63 18.50
CA PRO A 219 -2.00 26.30 19.78
C PRO A 219 -0.91 25.66 20.64
N ASN A 220 -0.22 26.48 21.43
CA ASN A 220 0.74 26.03 22.42
C ASN A 220 0.05 25.44 23.66
N ASN A 221 0.81 24.67 24.46
CA ASN A 221 0.34 24.21 25.76
C ASN A 221 0.04 25.40 26.68
N MET A 222 -1.13 25.40 27.32
CA MET A 222 -1.60 26.45 28.20
C MET A 222 -1.64 25.96 29.66
N THR A 223 -1.31 26.83 30.60
CA THR A 223 -1.50 26.59 32.04
C THR A 223 -2.17 27.81 32.65
N GLN A 224 -3.33 27.62 33.27
CA GLN A 224 -4.14 28.67 33.88
C GLN A 224 -4.30 28.41 35.37
N PHE A 225 -4.12 29.46 36.17
CA PHE A 225 -4.43 29.45 37.60
C PHE A 225 -5.83 29.99 37.84
N SER A 226 -6.61 29.33 38.71
CA SER A 226 -7.99 29.71 39.03
C SER A 226 -8.40 29.19 40.40
N ALA A 227 -9.02 30.06 41.22
CA ALA A 227 -9.59 29.68 42.50
C ALA A 227 -10.99 29.05 42.35
N GLU A 228 -11.62 29.22 41.18
CA GLU A 228 -12.93 28.68 40.83
C GLU A 228 -12.83 27.21 40.39
N PRO A 229 -13.84 26.38 40.70
CA PRO A 229 -13.83 24.95 40.37
C PRO A 229 -13.94 24.67 38.86
N VAL A 230 -14.30 25.68 38.06
CA VAL A 230 -14.44 25.63 36.59
C VAL A 230 -13.89 26.93 36.00
N THR A 231 -13.12 26.83 34.92
CA THR A 231 -12.51 27.97 34.21
C THR A 231 -12.82 27.88 32.72
N TYR A 232 -13.23 29.00 32.12
CA TYR A 232 -13.44 29.09 30.66
C TYR A 232 -12.12 29.41 29.95
N ILE A 233 -11.75 28.60 28.96
CA ILE A 233 -10.57 28.81 28.12
C ILE A 233 -11.03 28.90 26.66
N ASN A 234 -10.52 29.91 25.95
CA ASN A 234 -10.74 30.11 24.52
C ASN A 234 -9.40 30.01 23.78
N TRP A 235 -9.41 29.51 22.55
CA TRP A 235 -8.24 29.49 21.67
C TRP A 235 -8.66 29.61 20.21
N THR A 236 -7.75 30.05 19.34
CA THR A 236 -7.96 29.98 17.90
C THR A 236 -7.75 28.54 17.42
N ALA A 237 -8.75 27.95 16.77
CA ALA A 237 -8.61 26.61 16.19
C ALA A 237 -7.50 26.58 15.11
N PRO A 238 -6.69 25.50 15.05
CA PRO A 238 -5.67 25.33 14.02
C PRO A 238 -6.29 25.24 12.62
N THR A 239 -5.66 25.86 11.63
CA THR A 239 -6.07 25.73 10.23
C THR A 239 -5.33 24.58 9.57
N PHE A 240 -6.06 23.80 8.77
CA PHE A 240 -5.50 22.73 7.95
C PHE A 240 -5.82 22.98 6.49
N VAL A 241 -4.85 22.73 5.61
CA VAL A 241 -5.00 22.87 4.16
C VAL A 241 -4.41 21.66 3.45
N ASP A 242 -4.91 21.38 2.26
CA ASP A 242 -4.32 20.37 1.39
C ASP A 242 -3.39 21.05 0.37
N PRO A 243 -2.14 20.61 0.18
CA PRO A 243 -1.19 21.26 -0.74
C PRO A 243 -1.66 21.32 -2.21
N VAL A 244 -2.60 20.45 -2.60
CA VAL A 244 -3.15 20.34 -3.96
C VAL A 244 -4.65 20.69 -3.96
N GLY A 245 -5.13 21.37 -2.91
CA GLY A 245 -6.51 21.85 -2.78
C GLY A 245 -7.58 20.76 -2.67
N LYS A 246 -7.21 19.52 -2.34
CA LYS A 246 -8.17 18.42 -2.18
C LYS A 246 -9.00 18.56 -0.90
N PRO A 247 -10.26 18.09 -0.89
CA PRO A 247 -11.11 18.19 0.30
C PRO A 247 -10.57 17.33 1.45
N ILE A 248 -10.47 17.94 2.63
CA ILE A 248 -10.09 17.28 3.90
C ILE A 248 -11.27 17.25 4.87
N ARG A 249 -11.26 16.30 5.80
CA ARG A 249 -12.20 16.24 6.93
C ARG A 249 -11.45 16.58 8.21
N ILE A 250 -11.88 17.63 8.91
CA ILE A 250 -11.33 18.04 10.20
C ILE A 250 -12.24 17.51 11.31
N SER A 251 -11.65 16.99 12.38
CA SER A 251 -12.33 16.51 13.58
C SER A 251 -11.58 16.95 14.84
N THR A 252 -12.28 17.04 15.96
CA THR A 252 -11.71 17.46 17.26
C THR A 252 -12.53 16.88 18.40
N ASN A 253 -11.90 16.66 19.56
CA ASN A 253 -12.60 16.34 20.81
C ASN A 253 -13.22 17.58 21.50
N TYR A 254 -12.91 18.79 21.01
CA TYR A 254 -13.45 20.07 21.46
C TYR A 254 -13.85 20.93 20.24
N PRO A 255 -15.09 20.80 19.71
CA PRO A 255 -15.57 21.49 18.50
C PRO A 255 -15.99 22.97 18.62
N LEU A 256 -16.11 23.54 19.82
CA LEU A 256 -16.38 24.97 20.05
C LEU A 256 -15.11 25.77 20.39
N ASP A 257 -15.11 27.07 20.11
CA ASP A 257 -13.98 27.98 20.39
C ASP A 257 -13.84 28.41 21.88
N SER A 258 -14.75 27.94 22.74
CA SER A 258 -14.77 28.19 24.18
C SER A 258 -15.26 26.96 24.93
N TYR A 259 -14.54 26.55 25.97
CA TYR A 259 -14.90 25.43 26.84
C TYR A 259 -14.63 25.71 28.31
N SER A 260 -15.50 25.15 29.15
CA SER A 260 -15.36 25.07 30.61
C SER A 260 -14.51 23.86 31.01
N PHE A 261 -13.42 24.11 31.72
CA PHE A 261 -12.51 23.10 32.25
C PHE A 261 -12.44 23.16 33.78
N PRO A 262 -12.68 22.05 34.51
CA PRO A 262 -12.38 21.98 35.94
C PRO A 262 -10.87 21.86 36.20
N TRP A 263 -10.41 21.79 37.45
CA TRP A 263 -9.00 21.53 37.75
C TRP A 263 -8.53 20.17 37.23
N GLY A 264 -7.44 20.16 36.45
CA GLY A 264 -6.91 18.95 35.82
C GLY A 264 -6.02 19.24 34.61
N ASP A 265 -5.63 18.16 33.91
CA ASP A 265 -4.89 18.20 32.65
C ASP A 265 -5.79 17.68 31.52
N PHE A 266 -6.03 18.49 30.50
CA PHE A 266 -6.90 18.19 29.36
C PHE A 266 -6.09 18.21 28.08
N LYS A 267 -6.28 17.21 27.23
CA LYS A 267 -5.59 17.06 25.95
C LYS A 267 -6.54 17.42 24.82
N VAL A 268 -6.37 18.60 24.24
CA VAL A 268 -7.09 19.02 23.04
C VAL A 268 -6.39 18.45 21.82
N GLN A 269 -7.14 17.83 20.92
CA GLN A 269 -6.62 17.20 19.72
C GLN A 269 -7.52 17.51 18.52
N TYR A 270 -6.96 18.19 17.52
CA TYR A 270 -7.56 18.34 16.19
C TYR A 270 -6.87 17.37 15.23
N VAL A 271 -7.64 16.70 14.38
CA VAL A 271 -7.15 15.77 13.35
C VAL A 271 -7.74 16.13 12.00
N ALA A 272 -6.89 16.43 11.03
CA ALA A 272 -7.27 16.52 9.62
C ALA A 272 -6.99 15.19 8.93
N LEU A 273 -7.98 14.67 8.21
CA LEU A 273 -7.95 13.43 7.43
C LEU A 273 -8.20 13.72 5.95
N LYS A 274 -7.33 13.22 5.08
CA LYS A 274 -7.43 13.29 3.62
C LYS A 274 -8.18 12.04 3.11
N PRO A 275 -9.45 12.15 2.69
CA PRO A 275 -10.30 10.96 2.46
C PRO A 275 -9.88 10.11 1.25
N SER A 276 -9.11 10.67 0.31
CA SER A 276 -8.66 9.98 -0.90
C SER A 276 -7.55 8.94 -0.67
N ASN A 277 -6.76 9.09 0.40
CA ASN A 277 -5.58 8.27 0.67
C ASN A 277 -5.41 7.86 2.15
N GLY A 278 -6.29 8.34 3.05
CA GLY A 278 -6.24 8.05 4.48
C GLY A 278 -5.15 8.77 5.27
N MET A 279 -4.37 9.67 4.63
CA MET A 279 -3.32 10.43 5.29
C MET A 279 -3.90 11.43 6.28
N ARG A 280 -3.19 11.64 7.40
CA ARG A 280 -3.67 12.46 8.51
C ARG A 280 -2.56 13.31 9.12
N THR A 281 -2.97 14.48 9.60
CA THR A 281 -2.14 15.42 10.38
C THR A 281 -2.89 15.75 11.66
N SER A 282 -2.19 16.10 12.74
CA SER A 282 -2.83 16.36 14.03
C SER A 282 -2.15 17.47 14.81
N CYS A 283 -2.96 18.43 15.28
CA CYS A 283 -2.55 19.38 16.30
C CYS A 283 -2.93 18.81 17.66
N VAL A 284 -2.00 18.84 18.62
CA VAL A 284 -2.20 18.31 19.97
C VAL A 284 -1.56 19.27 20.97
N PHE A 285 -2.37 19.77 21.91
CA PHE A 285 -1.89 20.63 22.99
C PHE A 285 -2.61 20.31 24.30
N THR A 286 -1.98 20.66 25.42
CA THR A 286 -2.55 20.46 26.77
C THR A 286 -3.02 21.78 27.35
N ILE A 287 -4.24 21.79 27.88
CA ILE A 287 -4.74 22.82 28.80
C ILE A 287 -4.59 22.26 30.21
N LYS A 288 -3.88 22.97 31.08
CA LYS A 288 -3.76 22.64 32.50
C LYS A 288 -4.44 23.70 33.33
N ILE A 289 -5.48 23.34 34.07
CA ILE A 289 -6.09 24.24 35.07
C ILE A 289 -5.58 23.82 36.45
N ARG A 290 -5.15 24.79 37.25
CA ARG A 290 -4.67 24.59 38.62
C ARG A 290 -5.22 25.66 39.58
N PRO A 291 -5.35 25.36 40.87
CA PRO A 291 -5.46 26.40 41.89
C PRO A 291 -4.19 27.25 41.98
N HIS A 292 -4.31 28.44 42.56
CA HIS A 292 -3.18 29.34 42.73
C HIS A 292 -2.13 28.75 43.69
N PRO A 293 -0.82 28.85 43.39
CA PRO A 293 0.22 28.28 44.22
C PRO A 293 0.31 28.98 45.58
N CYS A 294 0.33 28.20 46.64
CA CYS A 294 0.56 28.68 48.00
C CYS A 294 1.94 29.33 48.11
N LYS A 295 2.00 30.57 48.62
CA LYS A 295 3.27 31.16 49.07
C LYS A 295 3.75 30.36 50.29
N PRO A 296 5.05 30.03 50.44
CA PRO A 296 5.54 29.32 51.62
C PRO A 296 5.16 30.06 52.91
N LEU A 297 4.43 29.40 53.82
CA LEU A 297 4.11 29.97 55.14
C LEU A 297 5.40 30.25 55.91
N ALA A 298 5.54 31.44 56.50
CA ALA A 298 6.69 31.77 57.34
C ALA A 298 6.77 30.84 58.57
N ILE A 299 7.99 30.60 59.07
CA ILE A 299 8.18 29.94 60.36
C ILE A 299 7.95 31.00 61.46
N PRO A 300 7.15 30.73 62.50
CA PRO A 300 7.01 31.65 63.63
C PRO A 300 8.34 31.89 64.32
N GLU A 301 8.61 33.14 64.70
CA GLU A 301 9.68 33.43 65.67
C GLU A 301 9.40 32.68 66.97
N ASN A 302 10.42 32.08 67.58
CA ASN A 302 10.31 31.25 68.80
C ASN A 302 9.34 30.05 68.69
N GLY A 303 9.09 29.55 67.48
CA GLY A 303 8.28 28.37 67.23
C GLY A 303 8.76 27.55 66.03
N ALA A 304 7.93 26.59 65.61
CA ALA A 304 8.14 25.76 64.45
C ALA A 304 6.83 25.55 63.67
N LYS A 305 6.94 24.95 62.49
CA LYS A 305 5.78 24.50 61.70
C LYS A 305 6.02 23.11 61.13
N VAL A 306 4.97 22.30 61.05
CA VAL A 306 4.93 21.05 60.28
C VAL A 306 3.87 21.23 59.20
N CYS A 307 4.26 21.12 57.94
CA CYS A 307 3.37 21.28 56.79
C CYS A 307 3.26 19.96 56.02
N ASN A 308 2.03 19.53 55.80
CA ASN A 308 1.71 18.46 54.87
C ASN A 308 1.00 19.05 53.66
N GLY A 309 1.35 18.58 52.47
CA GLY A 309 0.53 18.84 51.29
C GLY A 309 -0.65 17.89 51.23
N TRP A 310 -1.78 18.36 50.69
CA TRP A 310 -2.53 17.48 49.79
C TRP A 310 -1.68 17.29 48.52
N LYS A 311 -2.16 16.58 47.48
CA LYS A 311 -1.47 16.51 46.18
C LYS A 311 -0.91 17.91 45.81
N LYS A 312 0.41 18.05 45.61
CA LYS A 312 1.13 19.33 45.56
C LYS A 312 0.42 20.44 44.78
N ASP A 313 -0.24 20.04 43.69
CA ASP A 313 -1.04 20.85 42.77
C ASP A 313 -2.34 21.46 43.36
N TYR A 314 -2.77 21.14 44.60
CA TYR A 314 -4.12 21.45 45.11
C TYR A 314 -4.22 22.27 46.42
N GLY A 315 -3.18 22.32 47.24
CA GLY A 315 -3.20 23.06 48.52
C GLY A 315 -2.30 22.47 49.61
N GLU A 316 -2.03 23.27 50.64
CA GLU A 316 -1.09 22.95 51.73
C GLU A 316 -1.75 23.21 53.10
N PHE A 317 -1.50 22.35 54.08
CA PHE A 317 -1.97 22.52 55.45
C PHE A 317 -0.79 22.43 56.43
N CYS A 318 -0.63 23.47 57.24
CA CYS A 318 0.47 23.62 58.19
C CYS A 318 -0.08 23.70 59.62
N LEU A 319 0.54 22.96 60.53
CA LEU A 319 0.41 23.18 61.97
C LEU A 319 1.59 24.03 62.43
N ALA A 320 1.33 25.27 62.86
CA ALA A 320 2.31 26.10 63.56
C ALA A 320 2.20 25.87 65.06
N PHE A 321 3.32 25.82 65.79
CA PHE A 321 3.35 25.66 67.24
C PHE A 321 4.53 26.41 67.87
N CYS A 322 4.34 26.90 69.09
CA CYS A 322 5.35 27.68 69.81
C CYS A 322 6.28 26.81 70.68
N GLY A 323 7.48 27.33 70.97
CA GLY A 323 8.43 26.70 71.88
C GLY A 323 7.96 26.71 73.35
N PRO A 324 8.61 25.95 74.27
CA PRO A 324 8.07 25.64 75.60
C PRO A 324 7.73 26.84 76.51
N THR A 325 8.35 27.99 76.27
CA THR A 325 8.21 29.24 77.05
C THR A 325 7.29 30.29 76.40
N TYR A 326 6.76 30.01 75.20
CA TYR A 326 6.03 30.97 74.38
C TYR A 326 4.64 30.46 74.00
N SER A 327 3.69 31.37 73.78
CA SER A 327 2.38 31.09 73.23
C SER A 327 2.07 31.99 72.03
N LEU A 328 1.08 31.59 71.24
CA LEU A 328 0.44 32.49 70.30
C LEU A 328 -0.28 33.61 71.07
N ASP A 329 -0.50 34.74 70.40
CA ASP A 329 -1.28 35.89 70.91
C ASP A 329 -2.79 35.57 71.06
N ILE A 330 -3.23 34.40 70.58
CA ILE A 330 -4.62 33.93 70.63
C ILE A 330 -4.84 33.15 71.94
N ARG A 331 -5.73 33.67 72.80
CA ARG A 331 -6.00 33.21 74.19
C ARG A 331 -6.45 31.74 74.42
N TYR A 332 -6.37 30.85 73.43
CA TYR A 332 -6.92 29.49 73.51
C TYR A 332 -6.03 28.35 72.98
N SER A 333 -4.85 28.60 72.39
CA SER A 333 -3.96 27.52 71.94
C SER A 333 -2.51 27.95 71.71
N HIS A 334 -1.57 27.05 72.00
CA HIS A 334 -0.15 27.11 71.60
C HIS A 334 0.12 26.46 70.23
N ARG A 335 -0.91 25.92 69.58
CA ARG A 335 -0.86 25.33 68.22
C ARG A 335 -1.97 25.93 67.35
N GLN A 336 -1.67 26.33 66.11
CA GLN A 336 -2.63 26.88 65.16
C GLN A 336 -2.53 26.19 63.81
N TRP A 337 -3.69 25.78 63.27
CA TRP A 337 -3.80 25.30 61.89
C TRP A 337 -3.86 26.47 60.91
N TYR A 338 -3.07 26.34 59.84
CA TYR A 338 -3.05 27.21 58.69
C TYR A 338 -3.41 26.36 57.46
N VAL A 339 -4.37 26.82 56.67
CA VAL A 339 -4.79 26.15 55.43
C VAL A 339 -4.63 27.12 54.27
N CYS A 340 -3.92 26.69 53.23
CA CYS A 340 -3.88 27.36 51.94
C CYS A 340 -4.69 26.54 50.93
N GLY A 341 -5.83 27.11 50.52
CA GLY A 341 -6.72 26.55 49.51
C GLY A 341 -6.49 27.12 48.13
N THR A 342 -7.52 27.08 47.28
CA THR A 342 -7.41 27.32 45.83
C THR A 342 -7.15 28.77 45.43
N SER A 343 -7.29 29.70 46.38
CA SER A 343 -6.91 31.10 46.29
C SER A 343 -5.40 31.35 46.42
N GLY A 344 -4.59 30.35 46.84
CA GLY A 344 -3.17 30.53 47.14
C GLY A 344 -2.88 31.39 48.39
N GLN A 345 -3.93 31.74 49.15
CA GLN A 345 -3.86 32.53 50.38
C GLN A 345 -4.03 31.63 51.61
N TRP A 346 -3.30 31.96 52.67
CA TRP A 346 -3.39 31.28 53.96
C TRP A 346 -4.55 31.83 54.81
N THR A 347 -5.34 30.92 55.37
CA THR A 347 -6.32 31.18 56.42
C THR A 347 -5.86 30.47 57.70
N PRO A 348 -5.72 31.17 58.85
CA PRO A 348 -5.87 32.62 59.03
C PRO A 348 -4.74 33.41 58.35
N ASN A 349 -5.06 34.64 57.92
CA ASN A 349 -4.13 35.49 57.17
C ASN A 349 -3.01 36.09 58.04
N ALA A 350 -3.18 36.10 59.36
CA ALA A 350 -2.18 36.58 60.32
C ALA A 350 -1.09 35.52 60.53
N LEU A 351 0.17 35.89 60.25
CA LEU A 351 1.31 35.00 60.48
C LEU A 351 1.39 34.56 61.95
N PRO A 352 1.81 33.31 62.23
CA PRO A 352 1.93 32.84 63.59
C PRO A 352 3.04 33.62 64.31
N ASN A 353 2.70 34.21 65.44
CA ASN A 353 3.64 34.98 66.25
C ASN A 353 3.63 34.46 67.69
N CYS A 354 4.77 33.93 68.13
CA CYS A 354 4.93 33.36 69.47
C CYS A 354 5.51 34.40 70.45
N THR A 355 4.96 35.61 70.47
CA THR A 355 5.33 36.68 71.42
C THR A 355 4.54 36.62 72.73
N GLY A 356 3.52 35.76 72.84
CA GLY A 356 2.73 35.60 74.05
C GLY A 356 3.56 34.96 75.16
N THR A 357 3.67 35.64 76.31
CA THR A 357 4.21 35.07 77.55
C THR A 357 3.09 34.46 78.39
N PHE A 358 3.34 33.29 78.99
CA PHE A 358 2.33 32.49 79.70
C PHE A 358 1.61 33.22 80.84
N LEU A 359 0.39 33.72 80.60
CA LEU A 359 -0.53 34.17 81.64
C LEU A 359 -1.30 32.97 82.25
N THR A 360 -0.56 32.16 83.00
CA THR A 360 -1.04 31.26 84.07
C THR A 360 -2.41 30.59 83.87
N ALA A 361 -2.53 29.72 82.87
CA ALA A 361 -3.57 28.69 82.82
C ALA A 361 -2.95 27.38 82.30
N LYS A 362 -2.91 26.35 83.14
CA LYS A 362 -2.49 25.01 82.70
C LYS A 362 -3.64 24.34 81.95
N THR A 363 -3.42 24.04 80.68
CA THR A 363 -4.30 23.17 79.88
C THR A 363 -3.59 21.85 79.57
N ASP A 364 -4.35 20.89 79.04
CA ASP A 364 -4.05 19.44 78.91
C ASP A 364 -2.71 19.01 78.29
N ASP A 365 -1.95 19.93 77.67
CA ASP A 365 -0.73 19.65 76.93
C ASP A 365 0.55 19.64 77.79
N ASP A 366 0.46 20.09 79.05
CA ASP A 366 1.57 20.04 80.03
C ASP A 366 2.10 18.60 80.24
N ARG A 367 1.27 17.59 79.92
CA ARG A 367 1.59 16.15 79.95
C ARG A 367 2.59 15.69 78.88
N PHE A 368 2.91 16.51 77.88
CA PHE A 368 3.91 16.22 76.84
C PHE A 368 5.29 16.84 77.14
N ARG A 369 5.46 17.53 78.27
CA ARG A 369 6.72 18.23 78.61
C ARG A 369 7.73 17.29 79.28
N PHE A 370 8.60 16.70 78.46
CA PHE A 370 9.74 15.91 78.92
C PHE A 370 11.03 16.72 78.77
N ASN A 371 11.75 16.93 79.88
CA ASN A 371 12.92 17.81 79.90
C ASN A 371 14.16 17.20 79.21
N ASN A 372 14.18 15.88 79.03
CA ASN A 372 15.21 15.14 78.30
C ASN A 372 14.69 13.74 77.92
N CYS A 373 15.20 13.16 76.84
CA CYS A 373 14.97 11.77 76.42
C CYS A 373 16.25 10.89 76.40
N SER A 374 17.41 11.35 76.89
CA SER A 374 18.68 10.57 76.93
C SER A 374 18.72 9.32 77.81
N SER A 375 17.61 8.81 78.35
CA SER A 375 17.62 7.67 79.29
C SER A 375 16.42 6.75 79.08
N SER A 376 16.65 5.44 79.23
CA SER A 376 15.65 4.37 79.07
C SER A 376 14.34 4.66 79.79
N ASP A 377 14.43 5.11 81.03
CA ASP A 377 13.30 5.25 81.93
C ASP A 377 12.42 6.45 81.55
N GLN A 378 13.04 7.50 80.98
CA GLN A 378 12.30 8.61 80.36
C GLN A 378 11.68 8.18 79.03
N ILE A 379 12.43 7.47 78.17
CA ILE A 379 11.91 6.96 76.88
C ILE A 379 10.67 6.09 77.12
N GLN A 380 10.76 5.10 78.01
CA GLN A 380 9.64 4.24 78.41
C GLN A 380 8.44 5.07 78.89
N LYS A 381 8.68 6.06 79.76
CA LYS A 381 7.62 6.93 80.29
C LYS A 381 6.97 7.80 79.21
N ILE A 382 7.72 8.26 78.21
CA ILE A 382 7.18 8.97 77.04
C ILE A 382 6.28 8.02 76.22
N GLN A 383 6.76 6.82 75.91
CA GLN A 383 6.02 5.83 75.12
C GLN A 383 4.70 5.42 75.80
N GLU A 384 4.74 5.11 77.10
CA GLU A 384 3.55 4.75 77.89
C GLU A 384 2.55 5.91 77.98
N THR A 385 3.03 7.13 78.17
CA THR A 385 2.19 8.35 78.19
C THR A 385 1.51 8.57 76.84
N TYR A 386 2.23 8.41 75.73
CA TYR A 386 1.70 8.53 74.37
C TYR A 386 0.60 7.50 74.08
N VAL A 387 0.83 6.22 74.42
CA VAL A 387 -0.16 5.15 74.21
C VAL A 387 -1.43 5.40 75.01
N ALA A 388 -1.31 5.74 76.30
CA ALA A 388 -2.45 6.03 77.16
C ALA A 388 -3.28 7.22 76.62
N MET A 389 -2.61 8.27 76.13
CA MET A 389 -3.29 9.42 75.51
C MET A 389 -4.02 9.05 74.23
N PHE A 390 -3.37 8.31 73.32
CA PHE A 390 -3.96 7.91 72.06
C PHE A 390 -5.20 7.03 72.29
N GLN A 391 -5.17 6.14 73.30
CA GLN A 391 -6.32 5.34 73.78
C GLN A 391 -7.44 6.18 74.44
N THR A 392 -7.17 7.42 74.86
CA THR A 392 -8.20 8.37 75.34
C THR A 392 -8.62 9.41 74.29
N SER A 393 -8.06 9.35 73.08
CA SER A 393 -8.31 10.32 72.01
C SER A 393 -9.51 9.93 71.14
N ALA A 394 -9.94 10.86 70.28
CA ALA A 394 -10.92 10.59 69.22
C ALA A 394 -10.45 9.55 68.17
N TYR A 395 -9.21 9.05 68.27
CA TYR A 395 -8.65 7.99 67.42
C TYR A 395 -8.55 6.62 68.14
N ASN A 396 -9.10 6.48 69.37
CA ASN A 396 -9.08 5.21 70.12
C ASN A 396 -9.69 4.02 69.34
N ASP A 397 -10.61 4.26 68.40
CA ASP A 397 -11.15 3.23 67.50
C ASP A 397 -10.09 2.51 66.66
N PHE A 398 -8.89 3.07 66.53
CA PHE A 398 -7.73 2.37 65.99
C PHE A 398 -7.16 1.36 67.00
N CYS A 399 -7.03 1.72 68.29
CA CYS A 399 -6.49 0.81 69.31
C CYS A 399 -7.45 -0.31 69.72
N THR A 400 -8.76 -0.06 69.72
CA THR A 400 -9.76 -1.13 69.94
C THR A 400 -9.72 -2.18 68.82
N LYS A 401 -9.31 -1.79 67.61
CA LYS A 401 -9.18 -2.64 66.42
C LYS A 401 -7.78 -3.25 66.22
N PHE A 402 -6.72 -2.59 66.68
CA PHE A 402 -5.31 -2.96 66.50
C PHE A 402 -4.54 -2.89 67.83
N GLN A 403 -4.96 -3.72 68.80
CA GLN A 403 -4.41 -3.77 70.17
C GLN A 403 -2.93 -4.22 70.24
N ASP A 404 -2.44 -4.88 69.18
CA ASP A 404 -1.04 -5.24 69.00
C ASP A 404 -0.18 -4.03 68.60
N GLN A 405 -0.75 -3.10 67.82
CA GLN A 405 -0.09 -1.88 67.35
C GLN A 405 -0.04 -0.80 68.44
N CYS A 406 -1.10 -0.64 69.24
CA CYS A 406 -1.14 0.33 70.35
C CYS A 406 -0.40 -0.13 71.62
N ARG A 407 0.91 -0.40 71.49
CA ARG A 407 1.81 -0.79 72.58
C ARG A 407 3.03 0.12 72.62
N ARG A 408 3.60 0.33 73.80
CA ARG A 408 4.75 1.23 74.03
C ARG A 408 5.97 0.83 73.18
N GLU A 409 6.14 -0.47 72.94
CA GLU A 409 7.24 -1.04 72.15
C GLU A 409 7.21 -0.62 70.68
N ASN A 410 6.06 -0.21 70.15
CA ASN A 410 5.89 0.25 68.77
C ASN A 410 6.00 1.78 68.62
N VAL A 411 6.23 2.52 69.73
CA VAL A 411 6.34 3.98 69.72
C VAL A 411 7.81 4.37 69.61
N GLU A 412 8.25 4.70 68.40
CA GLU A 412 9.58 5.25 68.17
C GLU A 412 9.70 6.66 68.76
N ILE A 413 10.73 6.90 69.58
CA ILE A 413 11.03 8.19 70.18
C ILE A 413 12.30 8.74 69.53
N LEU A 414 12.15 9.84 68.79
CA LEU A 414 13.27 10.56 68.17
C LEU A 414 13.71 11.71 69.08
N CYS A 415 15.01 11.73 69.37
CA CYS A 415 15.74 12.79 70.08
C CYS A 415 16.69 13.49 69.10
#